data_AF-A0A655AJ81-F1
#
_entry.id   AF-A0A655AJ81-F1
#
_cell.length_a   1.000
_cell.length_b   1.000
_cell.length_c   1.000
_cell.angle_alpha   90.00
_cell.angle_beta   90.00
_cell.angle_gamma   90.00
#
_symmetry.space_group_name_H-M   'P 1'
#
loop_
_entity.id
_entity.type
_entity.pdbx_description
1 polymer ?
#
loop_
_entity_poly.entity_id
_entity_poly.type
_entity_poly.pdbx_seq_one_letter_code
_entity_poly.pdbx_strand_id
1 'polypeptide(L)' 'MRSHPGVTATFCEALAAVGVNIELISTSEIRISVLCRDTELDKAVVALHEAFGLGGDEEATVYAGTGR' A
#
# COMPACT_ATOMS: atom_id res chain seq x y z
N MET A 1 11.31 -4.33 -3.63
CA MET A 1 10.46 -4.37 -4.84
C MET A 1 11.21 -4.64 -6.13
N ARG A 2 12.40 -4.06 -6.33
CA ARG A 2 13.22 -4.17 -7.56
C ARG A 2 13.32 -5.60 -8.16
N SER A 3 13.43 -6.63 -7.32
CA SER A 3 13.55 -8.03 -7.75
C SER A 3 12.24 -8.84 -7.62
N HIS A 4 11.13 -8.21 -7.25
CA HIS A 4 9.83 -8.84 -7.00
C HIS A 4 8.72 -8.02 -7.68
N PRO A 5 8.62 -8.08 -9.02
CA PRO A 5 7.67 -7.25 -9.79
C PRO A 5 6.20 -7.50 -9.42
N GLY A 6 5.88 -8.69 -8.87
CA GLY A 6 4.54 -9.03 -8.40
C GLY A 6 3.99 -8.11 -7.30
N VAL A 7 4.86 -7.47 -6.50
CA VAL A 7 4.42 -6.60 -5.40
C VAL A 7 3.62 -5.40 -5.93
N THR A 8 4.09 -4.77 -7.02
CA THR A 8 3.36 -3.63 -7.61
C THR A 8 2.04 -4.08 -8.24
N ALA A 9 2.02 -5.24 -8.89
CA ALA A 9 0.80 -5.80 -9.48
C ALA A 9 -0.26 -6.06 -8.41
N THR A 10 0.10 -6.81 -7.35
CA THR A 10 -0.79 -7.08 -6.21
C THR A 10 -1.29 -5.80 -5.55
N PHE A 11 -0.44 -4.78 -5.38
CA PHE A 11 -0.83 -3.49 -4.82
C PHE A 11 -1.91 -2.80 -5.66
N CYS A 12 -1.70 -2.69 -6.97
CA CYS A 12 -2.66 -2.04 -7.86
C CYS A 12 -3.96 -2.84 -8.02
N GLU A 13 -3.86 -4.18 -8.10
CA GLU A 13 -5.02 -5.08 -8.18
C GLU A 13 -5.88 -4.98 -6.91
N ALA A 14 -5.27 -4.93 -5.73
CA ALA A 14 -5.98 -4.78 -4.46
C ALA A 14 -6.82 -3.49 -4.44
N LEU A 15 -6.24 -2.35 -4.83
CA LEU A 15 -6.95 -1.08 -4.88
C LEU A 15 -8.05 -1.06 -5.95
N ALA A 16 -7.79 -1.66 -7.13
CA ALA A 16 -8.77 -1.76 -8.19
C ALA A 16 -9.97 -2.65 -7.80
N ALA A 17 -9.75 -3.76 -7.08
CA ALA A 17 -10.79 -4.66 -6.62
C ALA A 17 -11.79 -3.96 -5.68
N VAL A 18 -11.33 -2.98 -4.92
CA VAL A 18 -12.17 -2.15 -4.06
C VAL A 18 -12.59 -0.82 -4.71
N GLY A 19 -12.28 -0.59 -5.99
CA GLY A 19 -12.69 0.62 -6.72
C GLY A 19 -12.07 1.91 -6.19
N VAL A 20 -10.88 1.83 -5.57
CA VAL A 20 -10.10 3.02 -5.18
C VAL A 20 -9.35 3.53 -6.39
N ASN A 21 -9.49 4.83 -6.69
CA ASN A 21 -8.79 5.43 -7.81
C ASN A 21 -7.39 5.89 -7.41
N ILE A 22 -6.40 5.57 -8.23
CA ILE A 22 -5.02 6.01 -8.05
C ILE A 22 -4.79 7.27 -8.88
N GLU A 23 -4.65 8.43 -8.23
CA GLU A 23 -4.42 9.72 -8.90
C GLU A 23 -2.96 9.94 -9.26
N LEU A 24 -2.05 9.46 -8.40
CA LEU A 24 -0.61 9.56 -8.59
C LEU A 24 0.09 8.36 -7.96
N ILE A 25 1.17 7.92 -8.60
CA ILE A 25 2.05 6.87 -8.09
C ILE A 25 3.48 7.42 -8.00
N SER A 26 4.12 7.22 -6.85
CA SER A 26 5.55 7.43 -6.64
C SER A 26 6.16 6.17 -6.05
N THR A 27 7.30 5.72 -6.58
CA THR A 27 7.95 4.48 -6.14
C THR A 27 9.43 4.68 -5.86
N SER A 28 9.95 3.89 -4.92
CA SER A 28 11.38 3.67 -4.68
C SER A 28 11.66 2.17 -4.66
N GLU A 29 12.90 1.76 -4.40
CA GLU A 29 13.26 0.34 -4.36
C GLU A 29 12.51 -0.46 -3.27
N ILE A 30 12.01 0.25 -2.23
CA ILE A 30 11.41 -0.33 -1.03
C ILE A 30 10.03 0.27 -0.65
N ARG A 31 9.51 1.24 -1.41
CA ARG A 31 8.25 1.93 -1.07
C ARG A 31 7.42 2.20 -2.32
N ILE A 32 6.13 1.89 -2.24
CA ILE A 32 5.08 2.43 -3.11
C ILE A 32 4.33 3.48 -2.31
N SER A 33 4.08 4.64 -2.91
CA SER A 33 3.20 5.65 -2.36
C SER A 33 2.22 6.08 -3.45
N VAL A 34 0.95 6.12 -3.09
CA VAL A 34 -0.12 6.53 -4.00
C VAL A 34 -0.93 7.65 -3.40
N LEU A 35 -1.46 8.51 -4.27
CA LEU A 35 -2.45 9.53 -3.91
C LEU A 35 -3.83 9.01 -4.34
N CYS A 36 -4.79 9.07 -3.41
CA CYS A 36 -6.19 8.73 -3.63
C CYS A 36 -7.07 9.72 -2.85
N ARG A 37 -8.39 9.65 -3.06
CA ARG A 37 -9.32 10.51 -2.34
C ARG A 37 -9.33 10.15 -0.85
N ASP A 38 -9.47 11.16 0.01
CA ASP A 38 -9.55 10.99 1.46
C ASP A 38 -10.66 10.02 1.89
N THR A 39 -11.82 10.11 1.25
CA THR A 39 -13.00 9.25 1.42
C THR A 39 -12.75 7.78 1.03
N GLU A 40 -11.67 7.50 0.30
CA GLU A 40 -11.28 6.16 -0.15
C GLU A 40 -10.16 5.56 0.73
N LEU A 41 -9.57 6.34 1.64
CA LEU A 41 -8.36 5.97 2.39
C LEU A 41 -8.55 4.72 3.26
N ASP A 42 -9.61 4.66 4.07
CA ASP A 42 -9.86 3.51 4.96
C ASP A 42 -10.03 2.22 4.16
N LYS A 43 -10.74 2.30 3.02
CA LYS A 43 -10.95 1.18 2.12
C LYS A 43 -9.64 0.71 1.48
N ALA A 44 -8.80 1.66 1.06
CA ALA A 44 -7.50 1.39 0.48
C ALA A 44 -6.57 0.70 1.49
N VAL A 45 -6.51 1.20 2.72
CA VAL A 45 -5.66 0.64 3.79
C VAL A 45 -6.07 -0.80 4.11
N VAL A 46 -7.37 -1.06 4.31
CA VAL A 46 -7.86 -2.41 4.59
C VAL A 46 -7.55 -3.37 3.45
N ALA A 47 -7.82 -2.98 2.19
CA ALA A 47 -7.55 -3.82 1.02
C ALA A 47 -6.06 -4.17 0.88
N LEU A 48 -5.18 -3.21 1.13
CA LEU A 48 -3.73 -3.44 1.09
C LEU A 48 -3.26 -4.32 2.24
N HIS A 49 -3.77 -4.10 3.45
CA HIS A 49 -3.47 -4.94 4.60
C HIS A 49 -3.87 -6.40 4.35
N GLU A 50 -5.07 -6.64 3.83
CA GLU A 50 -5.53 -7.98 3.47
C GLU A 50 -4.66 -8.61 2.36
N ALA A 51 -4.40 -7.88 1.27
CA ALA A 51 -3.63 -8.38 0.13
C ALA A 51 -2.19 -8.77 0.49
N PHE A 52 -1.59 -8.14 1.51
CA PHE A 52 -0.24 -8.42 1.97
C PHE A 52 -0.19 -9.18 3.31
N GLY A 53 -1.33 -9.59 3.87
CA GLY A 53 -1.41 -10.29 5.16
C GLY A 53 -0.88 -9.46 6.34
N LEU A 54 -1.03 -8.15 6.29
CA LEU A 54 -0.61 -7.21 7.33
C LEU A 54 -1.80 -6.91 8.25
N GLY A 55 -1.59 -6.94 9.58
CA GLY A 55 -2.66 -6.73 10.57
C GLY A 55 -2.97 -7.92 11.46
N GLY A 56 -2.10 -8.93 11.51
CA GLY A 56 -2.11 -9.94 12.58
C GLY A 56 -1.56 -9.39 13.90
N ASP A 57 -1.54 -10.23 14.93
CA ASP A 57 -1.03 -9.89 16.28
C ASP A 57 0.50 -9.74 16.36
N GLU A 58 1.21 -9.87 15.24
CA GLU A 58 2.65 -9.63 15.18
C GLU A 58 2.95 -8.13 15.27
N GLU A 59 3.63 -7.76 16.35
CA GLU A 59 4.04 -6.38 16.61
C GLU A 59 5.12 -5.97 15.60
N ALA A 60 4.71 -5.19 14.59
CA ALA A 60 5.65 -4.59 13.66
C ALA A 60 6.51 -3.56 14.41
N THR A 61 7.83 -3.75 14.43
CA THR A 61 8.74 -2.73 14.96
C THR A 61 8.78 -1.56 13.98
N VAL A 62 8.07 -0.48 14.31
CA VAL A 62 8.02 0.73 13.48
C VAL A 62 9.31 1.52 13.65
N TYR A 63 10.23 1.39 12.70
CA TYR A 63 11.31 2.36 12.53
C TYR A 63 10.73 3.59 11.84
N ALA A 64 10.04 4.45 12.62
CA ALA A 64 9.53 5.72 12.11
C ALA A 64 10.74 6.57 11.69
N GLY A 65 11.04 6.59 10.39
CA GLY A 65 11.91 7.61 9.82
C GLY A 65 11.25 8.95 10.08
N THR A 66 11.93 9.83 10.82
CA THR A 66 11.44 11.18 11.13
C THR A 66 11.04 11.84 9.81
N GLY A 67 9.73 11.99 9.58
CA GLY A 67 9.19 12.57 8.37
C GLY A 67 9.80 13.95 8.15
N ARG A 68 10.72 14.02 7.19
CA ARG A 68 11.24 15.25 6.60
C ARG A 68 11.09 15.13 5.10
#